data_AF-A0A0R3R0D7-F1
#
_entry.id   AF-A0A0R3R0D7-F1
#
_cell.length_a   1.000
_cell.length_b   1.000
_cell.length_c   1.000
_cell.angle_alpha   90.00
_cell.angle_beta   90.00
_cell.angle_gamma   90.00
#
_symmetry.space_group_name_H-M   'P 1'
#
loop_
_entity.id
_entity.type
_entity.pdbx_description
1 polymer ?
#
loop_
_entity_poly.entity_id
_entity_poly.type
_entity_poly.pdbx_seq_one_letter_code
_entity_poly.pdbx_strand_id
1 'polypeptide(L)'
;MPSEALVPMPVLPQSGAIIVGPGAKKEAQLLGLGLVKLRSKQKDWLADAKKYAKEQSIKQVLLRQTLAHQQNQQKVAMYAQALSLMARVYIGSISFEVREEMIKNAFGVFGPIKSINMSWDAVTG
;
A
#
# COMPACT_ATOMS: atom_id res chain seq x y z
N MET A 1 48.40 6.24 62.66
CA MET A 1 46.97 5.89 62.61
C MET A 1 46.71 5.21 61.27
N PRO A 2 46.26 3.94 61.20
CA PRO A 2 46.09 3.24 59.94
C PRO A 2 44.81 3.69 59.21
N SER A 3 44.87 3.77 57.89
CA SER A 3 43.76 4.12 57.01
C SER A 3 42.73 2.98 56.94
N GLU A 4 41.48 3.26 57.29
CA GLU A 4 40.36 2.33 57.09
C GLU A 4 40.18 2.05 55.59
N ALA A 5 40.33 0.79 55.19
CA ALA A 5 40.04 0.35 53.83
C ALA A 5 38.51 0.27 53.64
N LEU A 6 37.97 1.00 52.66
CA LEU A 6 36.57 0.85 52.23
C LEU A 6 36.35 -0.53 51.63
N VAL A 7 35.72 -1.42 52.40
CA VAL A 7 35.25 -2.70 51.90
C VAL A 7 33.92 -2.46 51.15
N PRO A 8 33.83 -2.73 49.84
CA PRO A 8 32.57 -2.60 49.11
C PRO A 8 31.55 -3.59 49.67
N MET A 9 30.35 -3.10 49.95
CA MET A 9 29.27 -3.92 50.52
C MET A 9 28.91 -5.07 49.55
N PRO A 10 28.79 -6.32 50.02
CA PRO A 10 28.35 -7.43 49.18
C PRO A 10 26.92 -7.20 48.69
N VAL A 11 26.69 -7.38 47.39
CA VAL A 11 25.34 -7.37 46.82
C VAL A 11 24.64 -8.66 47.22
N LEU A 12 23.82 -8.61 48.26
CA LEU A 12 23.02 -9.74 48.70
C LEU A 12 21.84 -9.96 47.74
N PRO A 13 21.48 -11.22 47.45
CA PRO A 13 20.27 -11.51 46.68
C PRO A 13 19.05 -10.97 47.44
N GLN A 14 18.27 -10.12 46.78
CA GLN A 14 17.07 -9.56 47.38
C GLN A 14 16.06 -10.67 47.67
N SER A 15 15.70 -10.82 48.94
CA SER A 15 14.69 -11.76 49.40
C SER A 15 13.49 -10.98 49.98
N GLY A 16 12.29 -11.24 49.46
CA GLY A 16 11.05 -10.60 49.91
C GLY A 16 10.30 -9.83 48.82
N ALA A 17 9.10 -9.36 49.17
CA ALA A 17 8.25 -8.61 48.24
C ALA A 17 8.81 -7.19 48.01
N ILE A 18 9.01 -6.82 46.74
CA ILE A 18 9.40 -5.46 46.34
C ILE A 18 8.17 -4.55 46.45
N ILE A 19 8.22 -3.58 47.37
CA ILE A 19 7.15 -2.60 47.58
C ILE A 19 7.54 -1.29 46.89
N VAL A 20 6.66 -0.80 46.03
CA VAL A 20 6.88 0.46 45.31
C VAL A 20 6.53 1.64 46.20
N GLY A 21 7.50 2.52 46.47
CA GLY A 21 7.26 3.76 47.20
C GLY A 21 6.41 4.78 46.42
N PRO A 22 5.78 5.77 47.09
CA PRO A 22 4.88 6.75 46.47
C PRO A 22 5.47 7.53 45.28
N GLY A 23 6.79 7.70 45.22
CA GLY A 23 7.51 8.41 44.15
C GLY A 23 7.89 7.55 42.94
N ALA A 24 7.87 6.22 43.05
CA ALA A 24 8.34 5.32 41.99
C ALA A 24 7.20 4.81 41.08
N LYS A 25 5.99 5.38 41.16
CA LYS A 25 4.80 4.88 40.45
C LYS A 25 4.96 4.82 38.93
N LYS A 26 5.62 5.80 38.30
CA LYS A 26 5.81 5.83 36.84
C LYS A 26 6.81 4.77 36.36
N GLU A 27 7.96 4.66 37.02
CA GLU A 27 8.98 3.68 36.68
C GLU A 27 8.53 2.25 37.02
N ALA A 28 7.86 2.08 38.16
CA ALA A 28 7.26 0.81 38.53
C ALA A 28 6.17 0.38 37.55
N GLN A 29 5.32 1.30 37.08
CA GLN A 29 4.30 0.99 36.08
C GLN A 29 4.92 0.55 34.74
N LEU A 30 6.04 1.15 34.35
CA LEU A 30 6.83 0.74 33.17
C LEU A 30 7.46 -0.64 33.36
N LEU A 31 7.92 -0.96 34.57
CA LEU A 31 8.43 -2.26 34.98
C LEU A 31 7.34 -3.29 35.31
N GLY A 32 6.06 -2.94 35.12
CA GLY A 32 4.91 -3.79 35.43
C GLY A 32 4.61 -3.98 36.93
N LEU A 33 5.37 -3.33 37.80
CA LEU A 33 5.20 -3.32 39.25
C LEU A 33 4.07 -2.35 39.64
N GLY A 34 3.02 -2.88 40.27
CA GLY A 34 1.88 -2.06 40.74
C GLY A 34 0.77 -1.84 39.70
N LEU A 35 0.82 -2.50 38.53
CA LEU A 35 -0.32 -2.57 37.64
C LEU A 35 -1.44 -3.41 38.29
N VAL A 36 -2.65 -2.84 38.34
CA VAL A 36 -3.83 -3.57 38.82
C VAL A 36 -4.05 -4.78 37.91
N LYS A 37 -4.05 -5.98 38.51
CA LYS A 37 -4.37 -7.22 37.78
C LYS A 37 -5.79 -7.09 37.21
N LEU A 38 -5.92 -7.25 35.89
CA LEU A 38 -7.22 -7.20 35.25
C LEU A 38 -8.14 -8.29 35.82
N ARG A 39 -9.37 -7.90 36.17
CA ARG A 39 -10.46 -8.84 36.48
C ARG A 39 -10.79 -9.66 35.23
N SER A 40 -11.37 -10.85 35.39
CA SER A 40 -11.68 -11.77 34.26
C SER A 40 -12.42 -11.05 33.13
N LYS A 41 -13.52 -10.36 33.47
CA LYS A 41 -14.33 -9.58 32.51
C LYS A 41 -13.52 -8.52 31.74
N GLN A 42 -12.53 -7.89 32.38
CA GLN A 42 -11.69 -6.89 31.71
C GLN A 42 -10.68 -7.53 30.75
N LYS A 43 -10.25 -8.77 31.03
CA LYS A 43 -9.41 -9.55 30.10
C LYS A 43 -10.22 -9.94 28.86
N ASP A 44 -11.47 -10.34 29.04
CA ASP A 44 -12.35 -10.72 27.93
C ASP A 44 -12.61 -9.51 27.02
N TRP A 45 -12.97 -8.36 27.59
CA TRP A 45 -13.13 -7.12 26.84
C TRP A 45 -11.86 -6.69 26.10
N LEU A 46 -10.69 -6.88 26.71
CA LEU A 46 -9.42 -6.57 26.06
C LEU A 46 -9.15 -7.52 24.89
N ALA A 47 -9.51 -8.80 25.02
CA ALA A 47 -9.37 -9.77 23.94
C ALA A 47 -10.28 -9.41 22.75
N ASP A 48 -11.55 -9.06 23.03
CA ASP A 48 -12.51 -8.62 22.02
C ASP A 48 -12.07 -7.34 21.32
N ALA A 49 -11.63 -6.34 22.09
CA ALA A 49 -11.12 -5.08 21.54
C ALA A 49 -9.89 -5.30 20.65
N LYS A 50 -8.96 -6.17 21.06
CA LYS A 50 -7.79 -6.54 20.24
C LYS A 50 -8.19 -7.25 18.95
N LYS A 51 -9.14 -8.18 19.02
CA LYS A 51 -9.66 -8.88 17.84
C LYS A 51 -10.30 -7.89 16.87
N TYR A 52 -11.19 -7.03 17.35
CA TYR A 52 -11.85 -6.00 16.55
C TYR A 52 -10.83 -5.05 15.91
N ALA A 53 -9.85 -4.55 16.68
CA ALA A 53 -8.83 -3.66 16.16
C ALA A 53 -8.02 -4.30 15.02
N LYS A 54 -7.68 -5.59 15.14
CA LYS A 54 -7.01 -6.34 14.07
C LYS A 54 -7.89 -6.44 12.83
N GLU A 55 -9.13 -6.89 12.98
CA GLU A 55 -10.08 -7.04 11.86
C GLU A 55 -10.32 -5.72 11.12
N GLN A 56 -10.48 -4.62 11.86
CA GLN A 56 -10.60 -3.27 11.27
C GLN A 56 -9.34 -2.87 10.51
N SER A 57 -8.16 -3.09 11.08
CA SER A 57 -6.89 -2.74 10.42
C SER A 57 -6.70 -3.50 9.10
N ILE A 58 -7.00 -4.81 9.08
CA ILE A 58 -6.91 -5.64 7.88
C ILE A 58 -7.91 -5.14 6.83
N LYS A 59 -9.17 -4.91 7.23
CA LYS A 59 -10.21 -4.43 6.32
C LYS A 59 -9.85 -3.08 5.70
N GLN A 60 -9.32 -2.15 6.51
CA GLN A 60 -8.94 -0.82 6.03
C GLN A 60 -7.76 -0.87 5.07
N VAL A 61 -6.73 -1.68 5.36
CA VAL A 61 -5.58 -1.86 4.48
C VAL A 61 -6.02 -2.48 3.15
N LEU A 62 -6.84 -3.53 3.19
CA LEU A 62 -7.35 -4.19 1.99
C LEU A 62 -8.18 -3.22 1.14
N LEU A 63 -9.10 -2.46 1.76
CA LEU A 63 -9.91 -1.47 1.06
C LEU A 63 -9.03 -0.44 0.34
N ARG A 64 -8.02 0.10 1.04
CA ARG A 64 -7.07 1.07 0.45
C ARG A 64 -6.29 0.45 -0.72
N GLN A 65 -5.86 -0.80 -0.59
CA GLN A 65 -5.17 -1.52 -1.65
C GLN A 65 -6.08 -1.72 -2.88
N THR A 66 -7.32 -2.15 -2.68
CA THR A 66 -8.30 -2.32 -3.76
C THR A 66 -8.60 -1.00 -4.47
N LEU A 67 -8.83 0.08 -3.71
CA LEU A 67 -9.09 1.41 -4.29
C LEU A 67 -7.88 1.92 -5.09
N ALA A 68 -6.66 1.78 -4.55
CA ALA A 68 -5.45 2.17 -5.27
C ALA A 68 -5.28 1.36 -6.56
N HIS A 69 -5.54 0.05 -6.53
CA HIS A 69 -5.47 -0.80 -7.71
C HIS A 69 -6.51 -0.40 -8.76
N GLN A 70 -7.75 -0.17 -8.35
CA GLN A 70 -8.83 0.26 -9.25
C GLN A 70 -8.52 1.62 -9.90
N GLN A 71 -8.07 2.61 -9.10
CA GLN A 71 -7.69 3.91 -9.64
C GLN A 71 -6.52 3.82 -10.62
N ASN A 72 -5.52 2.97 -10.33
CA ASN A 72 -4.39 2.78 -11.24
C ASN A 72 -4.84 2.13 -12.55
N GLN A 73 -5.68 1.10 -12.49
CA GLN A 73 -6.25 0.47 -13.69
C GLN A 73 -7.04 1.47 -14.54
N GLN A 74 -7.88 2.32 -13.92
CA GLN A 74 -8.64 3.35 -14.64
C GLN A 74 -7.73 4.38 -15.30
N LYS A 75 -6.68 4.85 -14.60
CA LYS A 75 -5.69 5.76 -15.20
C LYS A 75 -5.00 5.13 -16.40
N VAL A 76 -4.53 3.89 -16.28
CA VAL A 76 -3.87 3.17 -17.38
C VAL A 76 -4.81 3.01 -18.57
N ALA A 77 -6.07 2.64 -18.34
CA ALA A 77 -7.07 2.53 -19.40
C ALA A 77 -7.33 3.87 -20.10
N MET A 78 -7.45 4.96 -19.33
CA MET A 78 -7.64 6.31 -19.88
C MET A 78 -6.43 6.76 -20.72
N TYR A 79 -5.20 6.53 -20.22
CA TYR A 79 -3.97 6.83 -20.97
C TYR A 79 -3.89 6.03 -22.28
N ALA A 80 -4.24 4.73 -22.24
CA ALA A 80 -4.25 3.89 -23.43
C ALA A 80 -5.28 4.38 -24.47
N GLN A 81 -6.47 4.79 -24.03
CA GLN A 81 -7.50 5.38 -24.90
C GLN A 81 -7.02 6.69 -25.53
N ALA A 82 -6.44 7.60 -24.73
CA ALA A 82 -5.92 8.87 -25.22
C ALA A 82 -4.81 8.67 -26.26
N LEU A 83 -3.86 7.76 -26.00
CA LEU A 83 -2.80 7.42 -26.96
C LEU A 83 -3.37 6.84 -28.25
N SER A 84 -4.40 6.00 -28.17
CA SER A 84 -5.07 5.44 -29.36
C SER A 84 -5.78 6.50 -30.20
N LEU A 85 -6.29 7.57 -29.58
CA LEU A 85 -6.89 8.69 -30.30
C LEU A 85 -5.82 9.54 -30.99
N MET A 86 -4.69 9.78 -30.31
CA MET A 86 -3.57 10.56 -30.84
C MET A 86 -2.81 9.83 -31.96
N ALA A 87 -2.79 8.49 -31.94
CA ALA A 87 -2.11 7.64 -32.92
C ALA A 87 -2.97 7.31 -34.16
N ARG A 88 -3.98 8.14 -34.46
CA ARG A 88 -4.87 7.95 -35.61
C ARG A 88 -4.79 9.15 -36.55
N VAL A 89 -4.51 8.89 -37.83
CA VAL A 89 -4.46 9.91 -38.89
C VAL A 89 -5.60 9.65 -39.87
N TYR A 90 -6.27 10.71 -40.29
CA TYR A 90 -7.30 10.65 -41.33
C TYR A 90 -6.73 11.18 -42.64
N ILE A 91 -6.93 10.42 -43.71
CA ILE A 91 -6.42 10.74 -45.04
C ILE A 91 -7.63 10.99 -45.94
N GLY A 92 -7.76 12.21 -46.44
CA GLY A 92 -8.80 12.61 -47.38
C GLY A 92 -8.28 12.68 -48.81
N SER A 93 -9.19 12.88 -49.77
CA SER A 93 -8.87 13.10 -51.19
C SER A 93 -7.96 12.01 -51.79
N ILE A 94 -8.21 10.77 -51.38
CA ILE A 94 -7.49 9.59 -51.86
C ILE A 94 -8.19 9.04 -53.12
N SER A 95 -7.41 8.63 -54.13
CA SER A 95 -7.97 8.02 -55.34
C SER A 95 -8.64 6.68 -55.02
N PHE A 96 -9.73 6.37 -55.73
CA PHE A 96 -10.49 5.12 -55.60
C PHE A 96 -9.65 3.87 -55.91
N GLU A 97 -8.58 4.01 -56.68
CA GLU A 97 -7.69 2.88 -57.02
C GLU A 97 -6.73 2.52 -55.88
N VAL A 98 -6.61 3.37 -54.85
CA VAL A 98 -5.64 3.16 -53.78
C VAL A 98 -6.13 2.06 -52.84
N ARG A 99 -5.25 1.08 -52.63
CA ARG A 99 -5.48 -0.08 -51.76
C ARG A 99 -4.73 0.08 -50.44
N GLU A 100 -5.14 -0.71 -49.45
CA GLU A 100 -4.54 -0.72 -48.11
C GLU A 100 -3.01 -0.95 -48.15
N GLU A 101 -2.51 -1.82 -49.03
CA GLU A 101 -1.06 -2.07 -49.17
C GLU A 101 -0.28 -0.83 -49.59
N MET A 102 -0.82 -0.02 -50.50
CA MET A 102 -0.12 1.17 -50.96
C MET A 102 -0.02 2.22 -49.84
N ILE A 103 -1.05 2.32 -49.00
CA ILE A 103 -1.03 3.13 -47.78
C ILE A 103 -0.02 2.55 -46.77
N LYS A 104 0.04 1.23 -46.59
CA LYS A 104 1.04 0.61 -45.70
C LYS A 104 2.47 0.93 -46.12
N ASN A 105 2.76 0.81 -47.41
CA ASN A 105 4.08 1.07 -47.95
C ASN A 105 4.45 2.56 -47.83
N ALA A 106 3.51 3.46 -48.13
CA ALA A 106 3.75 4.90 -48.05
C ALA A 106 3.94 5.40 -46.61
N PHE A 107 3.14 4.90 -45.65
CA PHE A 107 3.18 5.37 -44.26
C PHE A 107 4.10 4.53 -43.35
N GLY A 108 4.56 3.37 -43.81
CA GLY A 108 5.42 2.48 -43.02
C GLY A 108 6.74 3.10 -42.61
N VAL A 109 7.22 4.10 -43.36
CA VAL A 109 8.44 4.88 -43.01
C VAL A 109 8.27 5.70 -41.73
N PHE A 110 7.04 6.05 -41.35
CA PHE A 110 6.74 6.84 -40.15
C PHE A 110 6.52 5.97 -38.90
N GLY A 111 6.43 4.65 -39.07
CA GLY A 111 6.29 3.70 -37.97
C GLY A 111 5.38 2.52 -38.29
N PRO A 112 5.29 1.54 -37.38
CA PRO A 112 4.46 0.36 -37.56
C PRO A 112 2.97 0.73 -37.56
N ILE A 113 2.26 0.29 -38.61
CA ILE A 113 0.83 0.54 -38.77
C ILE A 113 0.05 -0.59 -38.13
N LYS A 114 -0.76 -0.27 -37.11
CA LYS A 114 -1.54 -1.25 -36.35
C LYS A 114 -2.77 -1.77 -37.11
N SER A 115 -3.51 -0.86 -37.74
CA SER A 115 -4.69 -1.19 -38.54
C SER A 115 -5.01 -0.04 -39.48
N ILE A 116 -5.68 -0.37 -40.58
CA ILE A 116 -6.22 0.60 -41.54
C ILE A 116 -7.71 0.29 -41.68
N ASN A 117 -8.53 1.34 -41.73
CA ASN A 117 -9.96 1.23 -42.01
C ASN A 117 -10.27 2.18 -43.17
N MET A 118 -10.52 1.61 -44.35
CA MET A 118 -10.92 2.33 -45.55
C MET A 118 -12.39 2.02 -45.84
N SER A 119 -13.20 3.06 -46.03
CA SER A 119 -14.56 2.90 -46.53
C SER A 119 -14.49 2.61 -48.03
N TRP A 120 -14.51 1.33 -48.39
CA TRP A 120 -14.67 0.90 -49.78
C TRP A 120 -16.16 0.76 -50.09
N ASP A 121 -16.66 1.46 -51.11
CA ASP A 121 -17.98 1.20 -51.67
C ASP A 121 -17.87 0.12 -52.74
N ALA A 122 -18.47 -1.04 -52.49
CA ALA A 122 -18.46 -2.18 -53.40
C ALA A 122 -19.42 -2.03 -54.59
N VAL A 123 -20.30 -1.02 -54.60
CA VAL A 123 -21.31 -0.83 -55.64
C VAL A 123 -20.79 0.00 -56.83
N THR A 124 -19.79 0.85 -56.61
CA THR A 124 -19.22 1.76 -57.62
C THR A 124 -17.74 1.54 -57.93
N GLY A 125 -17.11 0.52 -57.32
CA GLY A 125 -15.68 0.18 -57.48
C GLY A 125 -15.40 -0.93 -58.47
#